data_AF-A0A353Z8W2-F1
#
_entry.id   AF-A0A353Z8W2-F1
#
_cell.length_a   1.000
_cell.length_b   1.000
_cell.length_c   1.000
_cell.angle_alpha   90.00
_cell.angle_beta   90.00
_cell.angle_gamma   90.00
#
_symmetry.space_group_name_H-M   'P 1'
#
loop_
_entity.id
_entity.type
_entity.pdbx_description
1 polymer ?
#
loop_
_entity_poly.entity_id
_entity_poly.type
_entity_poly.pdbx_seq_one_letter_code
_entity_poly.pdbx_strand_id
1 'polypeptide(L)' 'SRRHFLKIGGLALGGLGLPQILRAQETAPLGGQKLPHKAVIMVFLSGGPSHQDMVDLKPDAPKEIRGSFQPIQTNV' A
#
# COMPACT_ATOMS: atom_id res chain seq x y z
N SER A 1 47.29 4.38 -1.91
CA SER A 1 46.25 5.33 -2.40
C SER A 1 44.97 4.68 -2.97
N ARG A 2 44.97 3.45 -3.53
CA ARG A 2 43.76 2.81 -4.12
C ARG A 2 42.56 2.61 -3.16
N ARG A 3 42.83 2.30 -1.89
CA ARG A 3 41.79 2.20 -0.83
C ARG A 3 41.10 3.53 -0.53
N HIS A 4 41.78 4.66 -0.70
CA HIS A 4 41.20 5.99 -0.48
C HIS A 4 40.21 6.33 -1.60
N PHE A 5 40.57 6.03 -2.86
CA PHE A 5 39.67 6.19 -4.00
C PHE A 5 38.39 5.34 -3.85
N LEU A 6 38.48 4.09 -3.40
CA LEU A 6 37.30 3.26 -3.12
C LEU A 6 36.45 3.78 -1.96
N LYS A 7 37.07 4.33 -0.91
CA LYS A 7 36.34 4.98 0.20
C LYS A 7 35.58 6.23 -0.26
N ILE A 8 36.24 7.09 -1.03
CA ILE A 8 35.65 8.33 -1.55
C ILE A 8 34.56 7.99 -2.58
N GLY A 9 34.81 7.04 -3.48
CA GLY A 9 33.82 6.57 -4.45
C GLY A 9 32.60 5.91 -3.80
N GLY A 10 32.80 5.10 -2.76
CA GLY A 10 31.70 4.49 -2.00
C GLY A 10 30.88 5.52 -1.22
N LEU A 11 31.53 6.53 -0.62
CA LEU A 11 30.85 7.65 0.04
C LEU A 11 30.12 8.55 -0.95
N ALA A 12 30.67 8.77 -2.14
CA ALA A 12 30.01 9.54 -3.20
C ALA A 12 28.75 8.81 -3.73
N LEU A 13 28.84 7.50 -3.97
CA LEU A 13 27.69 6.70 -4.42
C LEU A 13 26.61 6.59 -3.33
N GLY A 14 27.00 6.40 -2.06
CA GLY A 14 26.06 6.40 -0.94
C GLY A 14 25.47 7.79 -0.63
N GLY A 15 26.24 8.86 -0.81
CA GLY A 15 25.83 10.24 -0.53
C GLY A 15 24.88 10.83 -1.58
N LEU A 16 25.01 10.44 -2.86
CA LEU A 16 24.12 10.90 -3.92
C LEU A 16 22.73 10.23 -3.86
N GLY A 17 22.65 8.98 -3.41
CA GLY A 17 21.39 8.27 -3.25
C GLY A 17 20.63 8.60 -1.97
N LEU A 18 21.32 9.07 -0.93
CA LEU A 18 20.73 9.30 0.40
C LEU A 18 19.51 10.26 0.38
N PRO A 19 19.54 11.42 -0.32
CA PRO A 19 18.40 12.33 -0.35
C PRO A 19 17.17 11.73 -1.04
N GLN A 20 17.38 10.91 -2.07
CA GLN A 20 16.28 10.21 -2.76
C GLN A 20 15.69 9.11 -1.88
N ILE A 21 16.52 8.39 -1.12
CA ILE A 21 16.06 7.38 -0.17
C ILE A 21 15.25 8.03 0.97
N LEU A 22 15.73 9.14 1.53
CA LEU A 22 15.03 9.87 2.60
C LEU A 22 13.68 10.42 2.11
N ARG A 23 13.64 11.01 0.91
CA ARG A 23 12.40 11.48 0.31
C ARG A 23 11.40 10.34 0.05
N ALA A 24 11.89 9.17 -0.40
CA ALA A 24 11.04 7.99 -0.60
C ALA A 24 10.43 7.48 0.72
N GLN A 25 11.18 7.56 1.83
CA GLN A 25 10.67 7.21 3.16
C GLN A 25 9.59 8.17 3.66
N GLU A 26 9.72 9.48 3.40
CA GLU A 26 8.71 10.49 3.75
C GLU A 26 7.40 10.30 2.99
N THR A 27 7.48 9.93 1.70
CA THR A 27 6.28 9.71 0.86
C THR A 27 5.59 8.36 1.10
N ALA A 28 6.15 7.49 1.94
CA ALA A 28 5.53 6.22 2.24
C ALA A 28 4.19 6.45 3.00
N PRO A 29 3.09 5.76 2.66
CA PRO A 29 1.77 5.98 3.26
C PRO A 29 1.67 5.85 4.79
N LEU A 30 2.72 5.32 5.44
CA LEU A 30 2.86 5.12 6.88
C LEU A 30 4.04 5.92 7.48
N GLY A 31 4.55 6.95 6.79
CA GLY A 31 5.60 7.83 7.30
C GLY A 31 6.90 7.12 7.69
N GLY A 32 7.26 6.06 6.95
CA GLY A 32 8.44 5.24 7.25
C GLY A 32 8.37 4.44 8.56
N GLN A 33 7.31 4.59 9.36
CA GLN A 33 7.11 3.80 10.58
C GLN A 33 6.64 2.39 10.19
N LYS A 34 7.57 1.44 10.19
CA LYS A 34 7.19 0.04 10.30
C LYS A 34 6.44 -0.11 11.62
N LEU A 35 5.18 -0.52 11.55
CA LEU A 35 4.42 -0.93 12.73
C LEU A 35 5.31 -1.88 13.56
N PRO A 36 5.46 -1.65 14.88
CA PRO A 36 6.33 -2.47 15.71
C PRO A 36 5.91 -3.95 15.75
N HIS A 37 4.70 -4.24 15.30
CA HIS A 37 4.10 -5.57 15.17
C HIS A 37 3.19 -5.63 13.94
N LYS A 38 2.90 -6.84 13.46
CA LYS A 38 1.89 -7.04 12.41
C LYS A 38 0.51 -6.72 12.99
N ALA A 39 -0.19 -5.74 12.42
CA ALA A 39 -1.60 -5.48 12.70
C ALA A 39 -2.46 -6.28 11.73
N VAL A 40 -3.39 -7.10 12.24
CA VAL A 40 -4.32 -7.92 11.44
C VAL A 40 -5.75 -7.58 11.86
N ILE A 41 -6.59 -7.20 10.91
CA ILE A 41 -8.04 -7.03 11.12
C ILE A 41 -8.71 -8.33 10.67
N MET A 42 -9.21 -9.12 11.63
CA MET A 42 -9.97 -10.33 11.34
C MET A 42 -11.43 -9.97 11.11
N VAL A 43 -11.89 -10.08 9.87
CA VAL A 43 -13.31 -9.93 9.52
C VAL A 43 -13.92 -11.33 9.39
N PHE A 44 -14.68 -11.75 10.40
CA PHE A 44 -15.35 -13.05 10.40
C PHE A 44 -16.76 -12.94 9.81
N LEU A 45 -16.97 -13.47 8.62
CA LEU A 45 -18.27 -13.53 7.93
C LEU A 45 -18.77 -14.97 7.93
N SER A 46 -19.57 -15.36 8.93
CA SER A 46 -20.17 -16.69 8.99
C SER A 46 -21.19 -16.84 7.85
N GLY A 47 -20.98 -17.83 6.97
CA GLY A 47 -21.79 -18.00 5.75
C GLY A 47 -21.28 -17.21 4.54
N GLY A 48 -20.22 -16.42 4.71
CA GLY A 48 -19.63 -15.63 3.65
C GLY A 48 -20.45 -14.38 3.27
N PRO A 49 -19.84 -13.49 2.48
CA PRO A 49 -20.47 -12.29 1.95
C PRO A 49 -21.48 -12.62 0.84
N SER A 50 -22.56 -11.84 0.75
CA SER A 50 -23.57 -11.99 -0.31
C SER A 50 -22.94 -11.82 -1.70
N HIS A 51 -23.40 -12.58 -2.69
CA HIS A 51 -23.00 -12.37 -4.10
C HIS A 51 -23.29 -10.94 -4.58
N GLN A 52 -24.37 -10.32 -4.06
CA GLN A 52 -24.72 -8.93 -4.36
C GLN A 52 -23.75 -7.92 -3.77
N ASP A 53 -22.93 -8.29 -2.78
CA ASP A 53 -21.95 -7.37 -2.17
C ASP A 53 -20.54 -7.58 -2.72
N MET A 54 -20.32 -8.63 -3.51
CA MET A 54 -19.00 -9.04 -4.00
C MET A 54 -18.84 -8.98 -5.51
N VAL A 55 -19.71 -9.67 -6.24
CA VAL A 55 -19.50 -9.99 -7.66
C VAL A 55 -20.45 -9.20 -8.55
N ASP A 56 -21.70 -9.06 -8.11
CA ASP A 56 -22.75 -8.40 -8.89
C ASP A 56 -23.49 -7.37 -8.02
N LEU A 57 -22.82 -6.23 -7.81
CA LEU A 57 -23.30 -5.10 -7.02
C LEU A 57 -24.59 -4.47 -7.56
N LYS A 58 -25.02 -4.85 -8.78
CA LYS A 58 -26.19 -4.30 -9.49
C LYS A 58 -26.36 -2.79 -9.22
N PRO A 59 -25.35 -1.96 -9.54
CA PRO A 59 -25.32 -0.55 -9.13
C PRO A 59 -26.54 0.24 -9.63
N ASP A 60 -27.11 -0.17 -10.76
CA ASP A 60 -28.26 0.45 -11.42
C ASP A 60 -29.62 -0.09 -10.94
N ALA A 61 -29.65 -1.10 -10.08
CA ALA A 61 -30.90 -1.61 -9.53
C ALA A 61 -31.53 -0.62 -8.52
N PRO A 62 -32.85 -0.69 -8.31
CA PRO A 62 -33.53 0.10 -7.28
C PRO A 62 -32.86 -0.03 -5.90
N LYS A 63 -32.99 1.02 -5.08
CA LYS A 63 -32.32 1.10 -3.75
C LYS A 63 -32.73 -0.03 -2.81
N GLU A 64 -33.90 -0.62 -3.03
CA GLU A 64 -34.44 -1.73 -2.27
C GLU A 64 -33.75 -3.08 -2.60
N ILE A 65 -33.06 -3.17 -3.75
CA ILE A 65 -32.49 -4.41 -4.29
C ILE A 65 -30.96 -4.37 -4.35
N ARG A 66 -30.37 -3.19 -4.61
CA ARG A 66 -28.92 -3.03 -4.70
C ARG A 66 -28.27 -3.03 -3.30
N GLY A 67 -27.06 -3.58 -3.20
CA GLY A 67 -26.27 -3.57 -1.97
C GLY A 67 -25.87 -2.15 -1.51
N SER A 68 -25.39 -2.02 -0.28
CA SER A 68 -24.94 -0.73 0.27
C SER A 68 -23.64 -0.21 -0.33
N PHE A 69 -22.89 -1.08 -1.01
CA PHE A 69 -21.57 -0.78 -1.54
C PHE A 69 -21.65 -0.18 -2.96
N GLN A 70 -20.71 0.72 -3.26
CA GLN A 70 -20.52 1.26 -4.61
C GLN A 70 -19.20 0.74 -5.16
N PRO A 71 -19.18 0.22 -6.41
CA PRO A 71 -17.94 -0.22 -7.02
C PRO A 71 -16.98 0.97 -7.19
N ILE A 72 -15.70 0.73 -6.91
CA ILE A 72 -14.61 1.68 -7.16
C ILE A 72 -13.88 1.27 -8.44
N GLN A 73 -13.27 2.23 -9.16
CA GLN A 73 -12.39 1.90 -10.27
C GLN A 73 -11.15 1.19 -9.72
N THR A 74 -10.95 -0.05 -10.18
CA THR A 74 -9.78 -0.86 -9.82
C THR A 74 -8.79 -0.86 -10.99
N ASN A 75 -7.49 -0.96 -10.70
CA ASN A 75 -6.41 -0.97 -11.70
C ASN A 75 -6.00 -2.39 -12.14
N VAL A 76 -6.91 -3.36 -12.03
CA VAL A 76 -6.79 -4.68 -12.65
C VAL A 76 -7.81 -4.83 -13.76
#